data_AF-A0A926HGM8-F1
#
_entry.id   AF-A0A926HGM8-F1
#
_cell.length_a   1.000
_cell.length_b   1.000
_cell.length_c   1.000
_cell.angle_alpha   90.00
_cell.angle_beta   90.00
_cell.angle_gamma   90.00
#
_symmetry.space_group_name_H-M   'P 1'
#
loop_
_entity.id
_entity.type
_entity.pdbx_description
1 polymer ?
#
loop_
_entity_poly.entity_id
_entity_poly.type
_entity_poly.pdbx_seq_one_letter_code
_entity_poly.pdbx_strand_id
1 'polypeptide(L)' 'MASSKTKAPEQTLEEIKFLKKLVEKRAKVRLRLTSDEEIDGMVEFYDESFLRLTRDGEPNLFVFKHDIKYLWEVE' A
#
# COMPACT_ATOMS: atom_id res chain seq x y z
N MET A 1 -17.09 -12.36 -35.48
CA MET A 1 -17.02 -11.06 -34.80
C MET A 1 -15.75 -11.05 -33.96
N ALA A 2 -14.73 -10.32 -34.38
CA ALA A 2 -13.47 -10.25 -33.64
C ALA A 2 -13.66 -9.35 -32.41
N SER A 3 -13.44 -9.91 -31.21
CA SER A 3 -13.46 -9.17 -29.95
C SER A 3 -12.49 -7.99 -30.05
N SER A 4 -13.01 -6.77 -29.90
CA SER A 4 -12.25 -5.54 -29.89
C SER A 4 -11.17 -5.64 -28.82
N LYS A 5 -9.89 -5.62 -29.23
CA LYS A 5 -8.76 -5.46 -28.32
C LYS A 5 -8.82 -4.06 -27.72
N THR A 6 -9.63 -3.88 -26.68
CA THR A 6 -9.59 -2.69 -25.83
C THR A 6 -8.16 -2.61 -25.30
N LYS A 7 -7.43 -1.56 -25.66
CA LYS A 7 -6.08 -1.30 -25.13
C LYS A 7 -6.16 -1.37 -23.60
N ALA A 8 -5.15 -1.98 -22.96
CA ALA A 8 -5.10 -2.03 -21.51
C ALA A 8 -5.27 -0.59 -20.97
N PRO A 9 -6.16 -0.37 -19.99
CA PRO A 9 -6.35 0.95 -19.42
C PRO A 9 -5.02 1.41 -18.79
N GLU A 10 -4.68 2.68 -19.02
CA GLU A 10 -3.45 3.28 -18.51
C GLU A 10 -3.41 3.29 -16.98
N GLN A 11 -4.59 3.38 -16.34
CA GLN A 11 -4.76 3.26 -14.90
C GLN A 11 -5.71 2.11 -14.56
N THR A 12 -5.22 1.14 -13.79
CA THR A 12 -5.99 -0.03 -13.36
C THR A 12 -6.60 0.14 -11.97
N LEU A 13 -6.11 1.11 -11.19
CA LEU A 13 -6.46 1.36 -9.78
C LEU A 13 -6.20 0.16 -8.84
N GLU A 14 -5.37 -0.81 -9.26
CA GLU A 14 -5.08 -2.00 -8.46
C GLU A 14 -4.32 -1.66 -7.17
N GLU A 15 -3.47 -0.64 -7.16
CA GLU A 15 -2.85 -0.13 -5.93
C GLU A 15 -3.92 0.28 -4.89
N ILE A 16 -4.90 1.09 -5.32
CA ILE A 16 -5.96 1.57 -4.44
C ILE A 16 -6.80 0.39 -3.92
N LYS A 17 -7.13 -0.57 -4.80
CA LYS A 17 -7.86 -1.79 -4.40
C LYS A 17 -7.06 -2.59 -3.37
N PHE A 18 -5.76 -2.72 -3.56
CA PHE A 18 -4.88 -3.44 -2.64
C PHE A 18 -4.77 -2.73 -1.28
N LEU A 19 -4.49 -1.42 -1.27
CA LEU A 19 -4.44 -0.62 -0.04
C LEU A 19 -5.77 -0.64 0.72
N LYS A 20 -6.90 -0.54 0.00
CA LYS A 20 -8.24 -0.67 0.59
C LYS A 20 -8.43 -2.00 1.30
N LYS A 21 -8.04 -3.11 0.65
CA LYS A 21 -8.12 -4.45 1.23
C LYS A 21 -7.29 -4.58 2.52
N LEU A 22 -6.10 -3.98 2.55
CA LEU A 22 -5.23 -4.00 3.74
C LEU A 22 -5.85 -3.24 4.93
N VAL A 23 -6.43 -2.06 4.67
CA VAL A 23 -7.14 -1.27 5.69
C VAL A 23 -8.36 -2.01 6.23
N GLU A 24 -9.21 -2.54 5.33
CA GLU A 24 -10.43 -3.27 5.70
C GLU A 24 -10.14 -4.51 6.55
N LYS A 25 -9.10 -5.25 6.20
CA LYS A 25 -8.68 -6.46 6.93
C LYS A 25 -7.91 -6.17 8.21
N ARG A 26 -7.47 -4.93 8.42
CA ARG A 26 -6.49 -4.62 9.46
C ARG A 26 -5.25 -5.51 9.38
N ALA A 27 -4.79 -5.75 8.15
CA ALA A 27 -3.70 -6.68 7.87
C ALA A 27 -2.36 -6.14 8.39
N LYS A 28 -1.55 -7.02 8.99
CA LYS A 28 -0.16 -6.73 9.30
C LYS A 28 0.62 -6.65 7.99
N VAL A 29 1.36 -5.57 7.82
CA VAL A 29 2.17 -5.31 6.63
C VAL A 29 3.58 -4.93 7.04
N ARG A 30 4.51 -5.21 6.12
CA ARG A 30 5.86 -4.66 6.17
C ARG A 30 6.08 -3.77 4.96
N LEU A 31 6.68 -2.61 5.20
CA LEU A 31 7.06 -1.64 4.19
C LEU A 31 8.58 -1.64 4.07
N ARG A 32 9.09 -1.76 2.84
CA ARG A 32 10.49 -1.47 2.54
C ARG A 32 10.56 -0.06 1.98
N LEU A 33 11.33 0.81 2.63
CA LEU A 33 11.58 2.17 2.16
C LEU A 33 12.66 2.18 1.07
N THR A 34 12.72 3.28 0.34
CA THR A 34 13.80 3.57 -0.63
C THR A 34 15.16 3.69 0.04
N SER A 35 15.21 4.02 1.33
CA SER A 35 16.41 3.98 2.19
C SER A 35 16.87 2.57 2.57
N ASP A 36 16.16 1.53 2.10
CA ASP A 36 16.36 0.13 2.50
C ASP A 36 16.07 -0.16 3.98
N GLU A 37 15.35 0.74 4.66
CA GLU A 37 14.76 0.51 5.98
C GLU A 37 13.45 -0.29 5.87
N GLU A 38 13.15 -1.08 6.90
CA GLU A 38 11.90 -1.84 7.00
C GLU A 38 11.06 -1.36 8.18
N ILE A 39 9.78 -1.18 7.93
CA ILE A 39 8.81 -0.75 8.95
C ILE A 39 7.65 -1.74 8.96
N ASP A 40 7.40 -2.33 10.12
CA ASP A 40 6.24 -3.19 10.38
C ASP A 40 5.08 -2.39 10.95
N GLY A 41 3.86 -2.73 10.54
CA GLY A 41 2.67 -2.14 11.13
C GLY A 41 1.39 -2.55 10.44
N MET A 42 0.35 -1.75 10.60
CA MET A 42 -0.95 -1.94 9.97
C MET A 42 -1.34 -0.65 9.26
N VAL A 43 -1.78 -0.76 8.00
CA VAL A 43 -2.28 0.41 7.26
C VAL A 43 -3.64 0.79 7.83
N GLU A 44 -3.75 1.96 8.48
CA GLU A 44 -5.02 2.47 8.98
C GLU A 44 -5.71 3.39 7.96
N PHE A 45 -4.92 4.13 7.19
CA PHE A 45 -5.42 5.10 6.23
C PHE A 45 -4.41 5.28 5.10
N TYR A 46 -4.89 5.61 3.91
CA TYR A 46 -4.06 5.99 2.77
C TYR A 46 -4.74 7.12 2.00
N ASP A 47 -3.94 7.98 1.38
CA ASP A 47 -4.40 8.95 0.41
C ASP A 47 -3.57 8.87 -0.89
N GLU A 48 -3.53 9.95 -1.66
CA GLU A 48 -2.74 10.03 -2.89
C GLU A 48 -1.23 10.11 -2.62
N SER A 49 -0.80 10.64 -1.49
CA SER A 49 0.59 11.03 -1.23
C SER A 49 1.28 10.20 -0.15
N PHE A 50 0.55 9.73 0.85
CA PHE A 50 1.06 9.03 2.01
C PHE A 50 0.11 7.92 2.50
N LEU A 51 0.62 7.16 3.46
CA LEU A 51 -0.14 6.18 4.19
C LEU A 51 0.20 6.24 5.68
N ARG A 52 -0.83 6.07 6.50
CA ARG A 52 -0.73 6.07 7.95
C ARG A 52 -0.59 4.64 8.43
N LEU A 53 0.56 4.37 9.01
CA LEU A 53 0.94 3.07 9.54
C LEU A 53 0.89 3.09 11.06
N THR A 54 0.12 2.18 11.64
CA THR A 54 -0.01 2.01 13.09
C THR A 54 0.84 0.84 13.54
N ARG A 55 1.71 1.10 14.52
CA ARG A 55 2.73 0.18 15.00
C ARG A 55 2.38 -0.30 16.41
N ASP A 56 2.82 -1.50 16.75
CA ASP A 56 2.51 -2.11 18.04
C ASP A 56 3.41 -1.52 19.14
N GLY A 57 2.83 -0.85 20.13
CA GLY A 57 3.59 -0.21 21.21
C GLY A 57 4.43 1.00 20.80
N GLU A 58 4.30 1.47 19.57
CA GLU A 58 5.06 2.60 19.02
C GLU A 58 4.15 3.68 18.41
N PRO A 59 4.63 4.93 18.26
CA PRO A 59 3.86 5.98 17.59
C PRO A 59 3.54 5.65 16.13
N ASN A 60 2.38 6.13 15.69
CA ASN A 60 1.93 6.05 14.31
C ASN A 60 2.87 6.82 13.38
N LEU A 61 3.13 6.26 12.21
CA LEU A 61 3.96 6.86 11.18
C LEU A 61 3.11 7.29 10.00
N PHE A 62 3.47 8.43 9.43
CA PHE A 62 3.02 8.84 8.11
C PHE A 62 4.19 8.58 7.15
N VAL A 63 4.00 7.63 6.25
CA VAL A 63 5.02 7.24 5.27
C VAL A 63 4.55 7.73 3.91
N PHE A 64 5.34 8.58 3.27
CA PHE A 64 5.02 9.05 1.92
C PHE A 64 5.19 7.93 0.91
N LYS A 65 4.26 7.81 -0.04
CA LYS A 65 4.28 6.75 -1.06
C LYS A 65 5.52 6.77 -1.93
N HIS A 66 6.08 7.96 -2.18
CA HIS A 66 7.32 8.10 -2.96
C HIS A 66 8.56 7.56 -2.25
N ASP A 67 8.51 7.42 -0.92
CA ASP A 67 9.58 6.83 -0.11
C ASP A 67 9.41 5.30 0.05
N ILE A 68 8.34 4.72 -0.46
CA ILE A 68 8.06 3.28 -0.34
C ILE A 68 8.55 2.58 -1.60
N LYS A 69 9.47 1.64 -1.42
CA LYS A 69 9.98 0.78 -2.50
C LYS A 69 8.95 -0.30 -2.85
N TYR A 70 8.42 -0.98 -1.82
CA TYR A 70 7.31 -1.92 -1.92
C TYR A 70 6.74 -2.20 -0.53
N LEU A 71 5.53 -2.77 -0.49
CA LEU A 71 4.88 -3.23 0.73
C LEU A 71 4.23 -4.60 0.51
N TRP A 72 4.14 -5.40 1.57
CA TRP A 72 3.53 -6.72 1.51
C TRP A 72 2.79 -7.07 2.81
N GLU A 73 1.81 -7.97 2.69
CA GLU A 73 1.10 -8.57 3.84
C GLU A 73 2.03 -9.58 4.52
N VAL A 74 2.15 -9.50 5.84
CA VAL A 74 2.94 -10.44 6.66
C VAL A 74 1.95 -11.45 7.23
N GLU A 75 2.14 -12.73 6.93
CA GLU A 75 1.34 -13.85 7.47
C GLU A 75 1.48 -14.00 8.99
#